data_AF-A0A6N7F6E1-F1
#
_entry.id   AF-A0A6N7F6E1-F1
#
_cell.length_a   1.000
_cell.length_b   1.000
_cell.length_c   1.000
_cell.angle_alpha   90.00
_cell.angle_beta   90.00
_cell.angle_gamma   90.00
#
_symmetry.space_group_name_H-M   'P 1'
#
loop_
_entity.id
_entity.type
_entity.pdbx_description
1 polymer ?
#
loop_
_entity_poly.entity_id
_entity_poly.type
_entity_poly.pdbx_seq_one_letter_code
_entity_poly.pdbx_strand_id
1 'polypeptide(L)'
;MCAGRTGSTLLAAALADSGADFAMPLPGNWDPSGGGMEHPLVQRAAGRFHRAYRMAPEKPVGRFRAAAWNWERRQGKRDLARVLDAARYLKGINIDLAVQPAFQLGYFPRIILSYRSFEAQARSRFTMRGHSSLDALARLYNRIYGNGLLLLQIYGGCAVSFDELVTDAPHRTAALLAETTGLPGPALERALGARMTAGTPSDTKDCTLDEEAARLYRALETMKGRAIPASRQAIRSWSGRTAPPAV
;
A
#
# COMPACT_ATOMS: atom_id res chain seq x y z
N MET A 1 -25.50 5.74 -1.29
CA MET A 1 -24.45 5.41 -2.29
C MET A 1 -23.08 5.65 -1.68
N CYS A 2 -22.25 4.61 -1.53
CA CYS A 2 -20.92 4.67 -0.88
C CYS A 2 -19.77 4.94 -1.88
N ALA A 3 -19.90 5.99 -2.70
CA ALA A 3 -18.89 6.41 -3.67
C ALA A 3 -17.76 7.17 -2.96
N GLY A 4 -16.89 6.46 -2.24
CA GLY A 4 -15.73 7.07 -1.60
C GLY A 4 -14.78 6.14 -0.88
N ARG A 5 -15.23 4.92 -0.54
CA ARG A 5 -14.44 3.96 0.26
C ARG A 5 -13.13 3.60 -0.47
N THR A 6 -12.01 4.14 -0.02
CA THR A 6 -10.69 3.61 -0.39
C THR A 6 -10.44 2.37 0.48
N GLY A 7 -10.38 1.19 -0.15
CA GLY A 7 -10.23 -0.09 0.56
C GLY A 7 -9.04 -0.16 1.52
N SER A 8 -7.95 0.52 1.16
CA SER A 8 -6.77 0.66 2.01
C SER A 8 -7.04 1.45 3.30
N THR A 9 -8.01 2.38 3.32
CA THR A 9 -8.40 3.12 4.54
C THR A 9 -9.21 2.26 5.48
N LEU A 10 -10.18 1.50 4.94
CA LEU A 10 -10.95 0.53 5.71
C LEU A 10 -10.00 -0.48 6.37
N LEU A 11 -9.08 -1.04 5.58
CA LEU A 11 -8.10 -2.01 6.05
C LEU A 11 -7.18 -1.43 7.11
N ALA A 12 -6.60 -0.25 6.89
CA ALA A 12 -5.72 0.39 7.88
C ALA A 12 -6.44 0.69 9.20
N ALA A 13 -7.71 1.08 9.14
CA ALA A 13 -8.48 1.34 10.33
C ALA A 13 -8.81 0.06 11.10
N ALA A 14 -9.11 -1.05 10.40
CA ALA A 14 -9.28 -2.36 11.04
C ALA A 14 -7.98 -2.89 11.66
N LEU A 15 -6.84 -2.69 10.98
CA LEU A 15 -5.52 -3.00 11.54
C LEU A 15 -5.25 -2.20 12.80
N ALA A 16 -5.53 -0.89 12.78
CA ALA A 16 -5.36 0.00 13.93
C ALA A 16 -6.19 -0.43 15.15
N ASP A 17 -7.48 -0.70 14.96
CA ASP A 17 -8.36 -1.21 16.03
C ASP A 17 -7.87 -2.54 16.61
N SER A 18 -7.07 -3.28 15.84
CA SER A 18 -6.47 -4.56 16.23
C SER A 18 -5.09 -4.41 16.87
N GLY A 19 -4.63 -3.17 17.10
CA GLY A 19 -3.35 -2.85 17.74
C GLY A 19 -2.20 -2.53 16.77
N ALA A 20 -2.47 -2.29 15.49
CA ALA A 20 -1.44 -1.79 14.57
C ALA A 20 -1.06 -0.35 14.89
N ASP A 21 0.23 -0.11 15.10
CA ASP A 21 0.77 1.22 15.39
C ASP A 21 1.20 1.97 14.12
N PHE A 22 0.44 3.02 13.79
CA PHE A 22 0.71 3.95 12.68
C PHE A 22 1.37 5.26 13.14
N ALA A 23 1.71 5.40 14.43
CA ALA A 23 2.21 6.63 15.05
C ALA A 23 1.33 7.86 14.82
N MET A 24 0.01 7.65 14.81
CA MET A 24 -0.98 8.70 14.61
C MET A 24 -2.21 8.43 15.48
N PRO A 25 -2.92 9.47 15.91
CA PRO A 25 -4.20 9.29 16.59
C PRO A 25 -5.17 8.54 15.66
N LEU A 26 -5.84 7.53 16.22
CA LEU A 26 -6.88 6.81 15.50
C LEU A 26 -8.07 7.76 15.27
N PRO A 27 -8.56 7.90 14.03
CA PRO A 27 -9.75 8.70 13.79
C PRO A 27 -10.93 8.02 14.49
N GLY A 28 -11.55 8.72 15.45
CA GLY A 28 -12.71 8.21 16.19
C GLY A 28 -13.91 7.93 15.28
N ASN A 29 -14.06 8.68 14.19
CA ASN A 29 -15.03 8.42 13.12
C ASN A 29 -14.31 8.16 11.80
N TRP A 30 -14.73 7.12 11.10
CA TRP A 30 -14.20 6.78 9.79
C TRP A 30 -14.75 7.73 8.72
N ASP A 31 -13.85 8.48 8.08
CA ASP A 31 -14.16 9.30 6.90
C ASP A 31 -13.76 8.55 5.62
N PRO A 32 -14.71 8.11 4.78
CA PRO A 32 -14.41 7.43 3.53
C PRO A 32 -13.73 8.33 2.49
N SER A 33 -13.95 9.65 2.56
CA SER A 33 -13.37 10.63 1.62
C SER A 33 -11.96 11.06 1.99
N GLY A 34 -11.57 10.82 3.25
CA GLY A 34 -10.29 11.24 3.81
C GLY A 34 -9.13 10.29 3.48
N GLY A 35 -7.93 10.86 3.33
CA GLY A 35 -6.65 10.13 3.38
C GLY A 35 -6.27 9.72 4.80
N GLY A 36 -7.24 9.30 5.62
CA GLY A 36 -7.02 8.97 7.03
C GLY A 36 -5.94 7.90 7.21
N MET A 37 -5.19 7.97 8.30
CA MET A 37 -4.07 7.05 8.59
C MET A 37 -2.89 7.15 7.60
N GLU A 38 -2.70 8.28 6.91
CA GLU A 38 -1.48 8.55 6.14
C GLU A 38 -0.58 9.53 6.89
N HIS A 39 0.57 9.05 7.36
CA HIS A 39 1.50 9.88 8.12
C HIS A 39 2.07 10.99 7.23
N PRO A 40 2.05 12.28 7.64
CA PRO A 40 2.51 13.38 6.80
C PRO A 40 3.95 13.21 6.26
N LEU A 41 4.85 12.63 7.07
CA LEU A 41 6.20 12.30 6.63
C LEU A 41 6.24 11.16 5.58
N VAL A 42 5.32 10.18 5.63
CA VAL A 42 5.21 9.15 4.58
C VAL A 42 4.79 9.79 3.27
N GLN A 43 3.77 10.65 3.28
CA GLN A 43 3.32 11.36 2.08
C GLN A 43 4.44 12.22 1.49
N ARG A 44 5.17 12.95 2.34
CA ARG A 44 6.34 13.73 1.91
C ARG A 44 7.45 12.86 1.34
N ALA A 45 7.78 11.74 1.97
CA ALA A 45 8.80 10.81 1.49
C ALA A 45 8.39 10.21 0.14
N ALA A 46 7.16 9.71 0.02
CA ALA A 46 6.61 9.15 -1.22
C ALA A 46 6.57 10.19 -2.35
N GLY A 47 6.19 11.44 -2.04
CA GLY A 47 6.22 12.55 -3.00
C GLY A 47 7.64 12.88 -3.48
N ARG A 48 8.64 12.85 -2.58
CA ARG A 48 10.07 13.05 -2.91
C ARG A 48 10.60 11.93 -3.81
N PHE A 49 10.31 10.67 -3.47
CA PHE A 49 10.68 9.54 -4.31
C PHE A 49 9.98 9.62 -5.67
N HIS A 50 8.69 9.94 -5.71
CA HIS A 50 7.96 10.12 -6.95
C HIS A 50 8.59 11.21 -7.85
N ARG A 51 8.98 12.36 -7.29
CA ARG A 51 9.71 13.40 -8.05
C ARG A 51 11.07 12.91 -8.56
N ALA A 52 11.83 12.18 -7.75
CA ALA A 52 13.09 11.57 -8.17
C ALA A 52 12.88 10.60 -9.34
N TYR A 53 11.94 9.67 -9.23
CA TYR A 53 11.66 8.67 -10.27
C TYR A 53 11.05 9.27 -11.54
N ARG A 54 10.30 10.38 -11.42
CA ARG A 54 9.82 11.15 -12.58
C ARG A 54 10.96 11.85 -13.31
N MET A 55 12.02 12.29 -12.61
CA MET A 55 13.22 12.83 -13.27
C MET A 55 13.98 11.74 -14.02
N ALA A 56 14.24 10.60 -13.35
CA ALA A 56 14.80 9.42 -13.96
C ALA A 56 14.58 8.18 -13.07
N PRO A 57 14.25 7.00 -13.67
CA PRO A 57 14.10 5.75 -12.92
C PRO A 57 15.41 5.33 -12.25
N GLU A 58 16.52 5.64 -12.91
CA GLU A 58 17.88 5.46 -12.44
C GLU A 58 18.57 6.81 -12.22
N LYS A 59 19.77 6.81 -11.65
CA LYS A 59 20.52 8.06 -11.46
C LYS A 59 20.84 8.66 -12.85
N PRO A 60 20.40 9.90 -13.14
CA PRO A 60 20.60 10.49 -14.46
C PRO A 60 22.09 10.84 -14.68
N VAL A 61 22.51 10.82 -15.94
CA VAL A 61 23.81 11.35 -16.38
C VAL A 61 23.78 12.89 -16.34
N GLY A 62 24.91 13.50 -15.97
CA GLY A 62 25.06 14.96 -15.88
C GLY A 62 24.92 15.51 -14.45
N ARG A 63 25.83 16.44 -14.09
CA ARG A 63 26.04 16.89 -12.70
C ARG A 63 24.78 17.50 -12.06
N PHE A 64 24.08 18.39 -12.77
CA PHE A 64 22.92 19.11 -12.23
C PHE A 64 21.70 18.21 -12.01
N ARG A 65 21.34 17.38 -13.01
CA ARG A 65 20.23 16.43 -12.87
C ARG A 65 20.53 15.37 -11.81
N ALA A 66 21.76 14.87 -11.75
CA ALA A 66 22.18 13.93 -10.71
C ALA A 66 22.11 14.56 -9.32
N ALA A 67 22.49 15.83 -9.16
CA ALA A 67 22.40 16.55 -7.88
C ALA A 67 20.94 16.72 -7.42
N ALA A 68 20.04 17.16 -8.31
CA ALA A 68 18.62 17.30 -7.99
C ALA A 68 17.98 15.94 -7.61
N TRP A 69 18.27 14.89 -8.38
CA TRP A 69 17.80 13.52 -8.10
C TRP A 69 18.31 13.01 -6.75
N ASN A 70 19.60 13.20 -6.46
CA ASN A 70 20.20 12.82 -5.17
C ASN A 70 19.58 13.59 -4.01
N TRP A 71 19.31 14.89 -4.19
CA TRP A 71 18.68 15.72 -3.17
C TRP A 71 17.29 15.19 -2.81
N GLU A 72 16.42 14.96 -3.80
CA GLU A 72 15.08 14.39 -3.57
C GLU A 72 15.15 13.03 -2.87
N ARG A 73 16.04 12.13 -3.32
CA ARG A 73 16.19 10.81 -2.67
C ARG A 73 16.72 10.91 -1.24
N ARG A 74 17.70 11.78 -0.99
CA ARG A 74 18.26 11.99 0.36
C ARG A 74 17.21 12.54 1.30
N GLN A 75 16.45 13.53 0.84
CA GLN A 75 15.35 14.12 1.59
C GLN A 75 14.22 13.09 1.82
N GLY A 76 13.89 12.28 0.81
CA GLY A 76 12.90 11.20 0.93
C GLY A 76 13.29 10.17 1.98
N LYS A 77 14.55 9.72 1.96
CA LYS A 77 15.11 8.79 2.96
C LYS A 77 15.08 9.36 4.38
N ARG A 78 15.39 10.66 4.56
CA ARG A 78 15.34 11.32 5.87
C ARG A 78 13.93 11.37 6.45
N ASP A 79 12.93 11.75 5.65
CA ASP A 79 11.53 11.76 6.11
C ASP A 79 11.04 10.33 6.38
N LEU A 80 11.48 9.35 5.57
CA LEU A 80 11.14 7.94 5.76
C LEU A 80 11.78 7.34 7.02
N ALA A 81 13.04 7.63 7.31
CA ALA A 81 13.71 7.13 8.52
C ALA A 81 12.98 7.58 9.78
N ARG A 82 12.67 8.88 9.87
CA ARG A 82 11.93 9.45 11.02
C ARG A 82 10.58 8.80 11.27
N VAL A 83 9.86 8.40 10.22
CA VAL A 83 8.57 7.73 10.40
C VAL A 83 8.74 6.25 10.70
N LEU A 84 9.76 5.58 10.17
CA LEU A 84 10.06 4.18 10.50
C LEU A 84 10.56 4.01 11.94
N ASP A 85 11.14 5.06 12.53
CA ASP A 85 11.46 5.12 13.97
C ASP A 85 10.22 5.25 14.86
N ALA A 86 9.15 5.85 14.32
CA ALA A 86 7.94 6.16 15.07
C ALA A 86 6.82 5.14 14.87
N ALA A 87 6.68 4.58 13.65
CA ALA A 87 5.53 3.78 13.23
C ALA A 87 5.95 2.41 12.72
N ARG A 88 5.22 1.37 13.13
CA ARG A 88 5.40 0.00 12.62
C ARG A 88 4.61 -0.26 11.33
N TYR A 89 3.50 0.45 11.14
CA TYR A 89 2.64 0.32 9.97
C TYR A 89 2.58 1.64 9.21
N LEU A 90 2.75 1.57 7.89
CA LEU A 90 2.70 2.73 7.02
C LEU A 90 1.63 2.52 5.95
N LYS A 91 0.86 3.57 5.69
CA LYS A 91 -0.07 3.67 4.57
C LYS A 91 0.17 4.99 3.84
N GLY A 92 0.09 4.95 2.52
CA GLY A 92 0.15 6.16 1.71
C GLY A 92 0.04 5.89 0.22
N ILE A 93 -0.36 6.92 -0.53
CA ILE A 93 -0.25 6.89 -1.99
C ILE A 93 1.24 6.91 -2.38
N ASN A 94 1.59 6.13 -3.41
CA ASN A 94 2.97 5.96 -3.90
C ASN A 94 3.96 5.36 -2.88
N ILE A 95 3.46 4.71 -1.82
CA ILE A 95 4.31 4.07 -0.81
C ILE A 95 5.12 2.90 -1.38
N ASP A 96 4.71 2.35 -2.52
CA ASP A 96 5.47 1.36 -3.30
C ASP A 96 6.89 1.85 -3.62
N LEU A 97 7.07 3.16 -3.83
CA LEU A 97 8.36 3.79 -4.11
C LEU A 97 9.26 3.93 -2.87
N ALA A 98 8.70 3.75 -1.66
CA ALA A 98 9.41 3.86 -0.40
C ALA A 98 9.90 2.51 0.15
N VAL A 99 9.42 1.37 -0.40
CA VAL A 99 9.74 0.03 0.10
C VAL A 99 11.24 -0.30 -0.02
N GLN A 100 11.83 -0.11 -1.20
CA GLN A 100 13.27 -0.36 -1.38
C GLN A 100 14.12 0.61 -0.53
N PRO A 101 13.83 1.92 -0.45
CA PRO A 101 14.46 2.81 0.53
C PRO A 101 14.34 2.33 1.99
N ALA A 102 13.18 1.84 2.43
CA ALA A 102 13.01 1.28 3.78
C ALA A 102 13.95 0.09 4.02
N PHE A 103 14.06 -0.82 3.04
CA PHE A 103 15.03 -1.91 3.08
C PHE A 103 16.48 -1.42 3.16
N GLN A 104 16.82 -0.37 2.39
CA GLN A 104 18.13 0.24 2.44
C GLN A 104 18.45 0.88 3.79
N LEU A 105 17.44 1.37 4.52
CA LEU A 105 17.56 1.97 5.84
C LEU A 105 17.68 0.93 6.98
N GLY A 106 17.64 -0.37 6.66
CA GLY A 106 17.73 -1.39 7.70
C GLY A 106 16.37 -1.69 8.33
N TYR A 107 15.31 -1.76 7.52
CA TYR A 107 14.02 -2.35 7.91
C TYR A 107 13.64 -3.48 6.95
N PHE A 108 12.98 -4.54 7.42
CA PHE A 108 12.48 -5.61 6.56
C PHE A 108 10.98 -5.45 6.33
N PRO A 109 10.52 -4.87 5.21
CA PRO A 109 9.10 -4.60 5.00
C PRO A 109 8.32 -5.90 4.80
N ARG A 110 7.06 -5.92 5.26
CA ARG A 110 6.04 -6.88 4.83
C ARG A 110 4.94 -6.14 4.09
N ILE A 111 4.51 -6.66 2.94
CA ILE A 111 3.64 -5.92 2.02
C ILE A 111 2.20 -6.40 2.17
N ILE A 112 1.28 -5.47 2.45
CA ILE A 112 -0.17 -5.73 2.37
C ILE A 112 -0.70 -4.97 1.16
N LEU A 113 -1.02 -5.69 0.09
CA LEU A 113 -1.63 -5.10 -1.11
C LEU A 113 -3.15 -5.16 -1.00
N SER A 114 -3.78 -4.06 -0.60
CA SER A 114 -5.23 -3.90 -0.76
C SER A 114 -5.53 -3.49 -2.20
N TYR A 115 -6.30 -4.31 -2.92
CA TYR A 115 -6.59 -4.09 -4.33
C TYR A 115 -8.09 -4.17 -4.64
N ARG A 116 -8.49 -3.62 -5.79
CA ARG A 116 -9.86 -3.61 -6.30
C ARG A 116 -9.80 -3.55 -7.83
N SER A 117 -10.84 -3.99 -8.54
CA SER A 117 -10.88 -3.83 -10.00
C SER A 117 -10.64 -2.39 -10.43
N PHE A 118 -9.95 -2.22 -11.56
CA PHE A 118 -9.58 -0.91 -12.05
C PHE A 118 -10.81 -0.03 -12.31
N GLU A 119 -11.87 -0.60 -12.86
CA GLU A 119 -13.11 0.10 -13.19
C GLU A 119 -13.79 0.65 -11.95
N ALA A 120 -13.86 -0.17 -10.90
CA ALA A 120 -14.46 0.26 -9.65
C ALA A 120 -13.60 1.33 -8.96
N GLN A 121 -12.27 1.23 -9.04
CA GLN A 121 -11.34 2.25 -8.55
C GLN A 121 -11.41 3.54 -9.37
N ALA A 122 -11.44 3.46 -10.70
CA ALA A 122 -11.46 4.58 -11.62
C ALA A 122 -12.76 5.38 -11.44
N ARG A 123 -13.90 4.70 -11.43
CA ARG A 123 -15.21 5.32 -11.13
C ARG A 123 -15.19 6.02 -9.77
N SER A 124 -14.72 5.33 -8.73
CA SER A 124 -14.65 5.92 -7.38
C SER A 124 -13.77 7.18 -7.34
N ARG A 125 -12.62 7.18 -8.02
CA ARG A 125 -11.73 8.35 -8.08
C ARG A 125 -12.29 9.48 -8.92
N PHE A 126 -12.95 9.17 -10.03
CA PHE A 126 -13.57 10.16 -10.90
C PHE A 126 -14.67 10.92 -10.15
N THR A 127 -15.53 10.21 -9.41
CA THR A 127 -16.58 10.82 -8.57
C THR A 127 -16.00 11.70 -7.45
N MET A 128 -14.88 11.29 -6.83
CA MET A 128 -14.31 12.05 -5.71
C MET A 128 -13.44 13.24 -6.11
N ARG A 129 -12.69 13.16 -7.21
CA ARG A 129 -11.61 14.12 -7.52
C ARG A 129 -11.75 14.85 -8.85
N GLY A 130 -12.67 14.45 -9.73
CA GLY A 130 -13.11 15.20 -10.94
C GLY A 130 -12.07 15.56 -12.02
N HIS A 131 -10.76 15.42 -11.77
CA HIS A 131 -9.72 16.06 -12.57
C HIS A 131 -8.66 15.09 -13.13
N SER A 132 -8.85 13.77 -12.99
CA SER A 132 -7.90 12.77 -13.52
C SER A 132 -8.44 12.14 -14.80
N SER A 133 -7.63 12.12 -15.86
CA SER A 133 -7.96 11.34 -17.08
C SER A 133 -7.90 9.84 -16.80
N LEU A 134 -8.66 9.05 -17.57
CA LEU A 134 -8.66 7.59 -17.46
C LEU A 134 -7.24 7.01 -17.64
N ASP A 135 -6.51 7.51 -18.64
CA ASP A 135 -5.13 7.11 -18.91
C ASP A 135 -4.19 7.41 -17.72
N ALA A 136 -4.31 8.58 -17.07
CA ALA A 136 -3.51 8.88 -15.88
C ALA A 136 -3.84 7.94 -14.71
N LEU A 137 -5.11 7.55 -14.56
CA LEU A 137 -5.54 6.58 -13.56
C LEU A 137 -5.01 5.17 -13.87
N ALA A 138 -5.05 4.74 -15.13
CA ALA A 138 -4.53 3.45 -15.58
C ALA A 138 -3.02 3.35 -15.33
N ARG A 139 -2.24 4.35 -15.76
CA ARG A 139 -0.79 4.40 -15.50
C ARG A 139 -0.46 4.32 -14.01
N LEU A 140 -1.22 5.03 -13.18
CA LEU A 140 -1.02 4.99 -11.73
C LEU A 140 -1.37 3.63 -11.14
N TYR A 141 -2.47 3.01 -11.59
CA TYR A 141 -2.90 1.68 -11.18
C TYR A 141 -1.84 0.64 -11.55
N ASN A 142 -1.45 0.58 -12.81
CA ASN A 142 -0.48 -0.38 -13.35
C ASN A 142 0.87 -0.27 -12.64
N ARG A 143 1.33 0.97 -12.39
CA ARG A 143 2.55 1.23 -11.61
C ARG A 143 2.45 0.72 -10.18
N ILE A 144 1.42 1.11 -9.43
CA ILE A 144 1.29 0.76 -8.00
C ILE A 144 1.19 -0.75 -7.84
N TYR A 145 0.28 -1.39 -8.57
CA TYR A 145 0.01 -2.81 -8.39
C TYR A 145 1.05 -3.70 -9.08
N GLY A 146 1.68 -3.25 -10.17
CA GLY A 146 2.78 -3.95 -10.82
C GLY A 146 4.02 -3.97 -9.92
N ASN A 147 4.39 -2.80 -9.38
CA ASN A 147 5.43 -2.72 -8.35
C ASN A 147 5.03 -3.52 -7.11
N GLY A 148 3.79 -3.40 -6.66
CA GLY A 148 3.25 -4.12 -5.52
C GLY A 148 3.46 -5.63 -5.64
N LEU A 149 3.06 -6.24 -6.76
CA LEU A 149 3.25 -7.68 -7.01
C LEU A 149 4.72 -8.07 -6.96
N LEU A 150 5.60 -7.31 -7.60
CA LEU A 150 7.04 -7.56 -7.55
C LEU A 150 7.57 -7.49 -6.10
N LEU A 151 7.20 -6.45 -5.36
CA LEU A 151 7.63 -6.24 -3.98
C LEU A 151 7.09 -7.33 -3.04
N LEU A 152 5.86 -7.80 -3.28
CA LEU A 152 5.24 -8.90 -2.54
C LEU A 152 6.01 -10.22 -2.73
N GLN A 153 6.49 -10.50 -3.95
CA GLN A 153 7.33 -11.67 -4.23
C GLN A 153 8.74 -11.54 -3.62
N ILE A 154 9.28 -10.31 -3.53
CA ILE A 154 10.60 -10.08 -2.95
C ILE A 154 10.57 -10.16 -1.42
N TYR A 155 9.65 -9.42 -0.79
CA TYR A 155 9.64 -9.18 0.66
C TYR A 155 8.57 -9.96 1.42
N GLY A 156 7.64 -10.62 0.71
CA GLY A 156 6.53 -11.35 1.31
C GLY A 156 5.41 -10.44 1.81
N GLY A 157 4.36 -11.08 2.34
CA GLY A 157 3.16 -10.43 2.86
C GLY A 157 1.88 -11.07 2.32
N CYS A 158 0.86 -10.26 2.01
CA CYS A 158 -0.40 -10.78 1.45
C CYS A 158 -1.09 -9.79 0.49
N ALA A 159 -1.97 -10.32 -0.36
CA ALA A 159 -2.90 -9.54 -1.16
C ALA A 159 -4.31 -9.67 -0.58
N VAL A 160 -5.03 -8.55 -0.50
CA VAL A 160 -6.37 -8.47 0.10
C VAL A 160 -7.32 -7.78 -0.87
N SER A 161 -8.32 -8.54 -1.35
CA SER A 161 -9.36 -7.99 -2.22
C SER A 161 -10.28 -7.07 -1.43
N PHE A 162 -10.52 -5.87 -1.95
CA PHE A 162 -11.50 -4.96 -1.39
C PHE A 162 -12.90 -5.55 -1.44
N ASP A 163 -13.22 -6.30 -2.50
CA ASP A 163 -14.55 -6.87 -2.65
C ASP A 163 -14.77 -7.93 -1.56
N GLU A 164 -13.77 -8.78 -1.26
CA GLU A 164 -13.85 -9.71 -0.11
C GLU A 164 -13.93 -8.99 1.23
N LEU A 165 -13.17 -7.90 1.40
CA LEU A 165 -13.25 -7.07 2.60
C LEU A 165 -14.64 -6.45 2.84
N VAL A 166 -15.53 -6.40 1.85
CA VAL A 166 -16.87 -5.83 2.02
C VAL A 166 -18.00 -6.85 1.85
N THR A 167 -17.78 -7.96 1.16
CA THR A 167 -18.81 -8.98 0.88
C THR A 167 -18.57 -10.32 1.58
N ASP A 168 -17.34 -10.65 1.94
CA ASP A 168 -16.94 -12.03 2.27
C ASP A 168 -16.34 -12.17 3.67
N ALA A 169 -16.41 -13.39 4.20
CA ALA A 169 -16.21 -13.76 5.60
C ALA A 169 -15.01 -13.05 6.28
N PRO A 170 -15.24 -12.11 7.23
CA PRO A 170 -14.20 -11.42 7.99
C PRO A 170 -13.14 -12.35 8.57
N HIS A 171 -13.55 -13.58 8.91
CA HIS A 171 -12.72 -14.64 9.46
C HIS A 171 -11.52 -15.01 8.57
N ARG A 172 -11.72 -15.18 7.25
CA ARG A 172 -10.64 -15.59 6.33
C ARG A 172 -9.60 -14.49 6.16
N THR A 173 -10.08 -13.26 5.94
CA THR A 173 -9.22 -12.08 5.86
C THR A 173 -8.48 -11.83 7.17
N ALA A 174 -9.15 -11.98 8.32
CA ALA A 174 -8.52 -11.85 9.64
C ALA A 174 -7.40 -12.87 9.85
N ALA A 175 -7.60 -14.14 9.48
CA ALA A 175 -6.58 -15.17 9.59
C ALA A 175 -5.34 -14.85 8.74
N LEU A 176 -5.54 -14.45 7.48
CA LEU A 176 -4.46 -14.07 6.57
C LEU A 176 -3.67 -12.85 7.08
N LEU A 177 -4.38 -11.83 7.58
CA LEU A 177 -3.77 -10.65 8.16
C LEU A 177 -3.01 -10.99 9.45
N ALA A 178 -3.56 -11.85 10.31
CA ALA A 178 -2.91 -12.29 11.54
C ALA A 178 -1.59 -13.00 11.24
N GLU A 179 -1.58 -13.94 10.28
CA GLU A 179 -0.36 -14.62 9.83
C GLU A 179 0.68 -13.62 9.29
N THR A 180 0.24 -12.66 8.47
CA THR A 180 1.12 -11.68 7.83
C THR A 180 1.70 -10.66 8.81
N THR A 181 0.90 -10.20 9.77
CA THR A 181 1.23 -9.06 10.64
C THR A 181 1.67 -9.45 12.05
N GLY A 182 1.30 -10.65 12.50
CA GLY A 182 1.41 -11.08 13.89
C GLY A 182 0.40 -10.44 14.83
N LEU A 183 -0.61 -9.72 14.32
CA LEU A 183 -1.69 -9.18 15.15
C LEU A 183 -2.66 -10.29 15.58
N PRO A 184 -3.40 -10.11 16.70
CA PRO A 184 -4.34 -11.14 17.17
C PRO A 184 -5.51 -11.34 16.20
N GLY A 185 -5.67 -12.55 15.67
CA GLY A 185 -6.76 -12.92 14.76
C GLY A 185 -8.16 -12.55 15.25
N PRO A 186 -8.54 -12.86 16.52
CA PRO A 186 -9.84 -12.46 17.06
C PRO A 186 -10.05 -10.94 17.14
N ALA A 187 -8.98 -10.15 17.33
CA ALA A 187 -9.09 -8.69 17.30
C ALA A 187 -9.33 -8.18 15.88
N LEU A 188 -8.60 -8.73 14.90
CA LEU A 188 -8.78 -8.43 13.47
C LEU A 188 -10.17 -8.77 12.98
N GLU A 189 -10.69 -9.93 13.34
CA GLU A 189 -12.04 -10.35 12.95
C GLU A 189 -13.11 -9.39 13.50
N ARG A 190 -13.02 -9.04 14.79
CA ARG A 190 -13.94 -8.08 15.41
C ARG A 190 -13.83 -6.70 14.75
N ALA A 191 -12.61 -6.21 14.51
CA ALA A 191 -12.38 -4.92 13.89
C ALA A 191 -12.90 -4.85 12.45
N LEU A 192 -12.68 -5.91 11.66
CA LEU A 192 -13.24 -6.03 10.32
C LEU A 192 -14.77 -6.07 10.37
N GLY A 193 -15.35 -6.93 11.21
CA GLY A 193 -16.80 -7.03 11.38
C GLY A 193 -17.47 -5.72 11.81
N ALA A 194 -16.84 -4.97 12.73
CA ALA A 194 -17.36 -3.69 13.21
C ALA A 194 -17.34 -2.58 12.15
N ARG A 195 -16.33 -2.59 11.27
CA ARG A 195 -16.17 -1.56 10.21
C ARG A 195 -16.88 -1.93 8.91
N MET A 196 -17.18 -3.21 8.70
CA MET A 196 -17.92 -3.69 7.53
C MET A 196 -19.41 -3.37 7.69
N THR A 197 -19.87 -2.26 7.13
CA THR A 197 -21.29 -2.10 6.82
C THR A 197 -21.59 -2.86 5.54
N ALA A 198 -22.55 -3.79 5.59
CA ALA A 198 -23.06 -4.51 4.43
C ALA A 198 -23.27 -3.53 3.26
N GLY A 199 -22.40 -3.64 2.26
CA GLY A 199 -22.48 -2.84 1.04
C GLY A 199 -22.98 -3.71 -0.09
N THR A 200 -23.81 -3.14 -0.96
CA THR A 200 -24.16 -3.80 -2.21
C THR A 200 -22.88 -4.02 -3.03
N PRO A 201 -22.60 -5.23 -3.51
CA PRO A 201 -21.48 -5.49 -4.42
C PRO A 201 -21.49 -4.52 -5.59
N SER A 202 -20.31 -4.14 -6.05
CA SER A 202 -20.17 -3.26 -7.21
C SER A 202 -20.44 -4.03 -8.50
N ASP A 203 -21.55 -3.74 -9.16
CA ASP A 203 -22.02 -4.40 -10.38
C ASP A 203 -21.24 -4.02 -11.67
N THR A 204 -19.95 -3.69 -11.54
CA THR A 204 -19.11 -3.21 -12.66
C THR A 204 -18.26 -4.29 -13.30
N LYS A 205 -18.67 -5.55 -13.24
CA LYS A 205 -17.85 -6.66 -13.75
C LYS A 205 -17.81 -6.74 -15.29
N ASP A 206 -18.70 -6.01 -15.99
CA ASP A 206 -18.94 -6.25 -17.42
C ASP A 206 -18.26 -5.27 -18.38
N CYS A 207 -17.50 -4.29 -17.88
CA CYS A 207 -16.74 -3.37 -18.72
C CYS A 207 -15.26 -3.47 -18.37
N THR A 208 -14.40 -3.64 -19.38
CA THR A 208 -12.94 -3.52 -19.21
C THR A 208 -12.51 -2.16 -19.74
N LEU A 209 -12.00 -1.29 -18.87
CA LEU A 209 -11.54 0.05 -19.26
C LEU A 209 -10.06 0.09 -19.64
N ASP A 210 -9.26 -0.85 -19.15
CA ASP A 210 -7.83 -0.99 -19.46
C ASP A 210 -7.40 -2.45 -19.33
N GLU A 211 -6.89 -3.03 -20.43
CA GLU A 211 -6.53 -4.45 -20.51
C GLU A 211 -5.34 -4.83 -19.62
N GLU A 212 -4.37 -3.92 -19.47
CA GLU A 212 -3.21 -4.16 -18.60
C GLU A 212 -3.64 -4.18 -17.13
N ALA A 213 -4.48 -3.22 -16.72
CA ALA A 213 -5.02 -3.15 -15.37
C ALA A 213 -5.89 -4.36 -15.05
N ALA A 214 -6.69 -4.84 -16.02
CA ALA A 214 -7.49 -6.05 -15.87
C ALA A 214 -6.62 -7.31 -15.73
N ARG A 215 -5.55 -7.44 -16.53
CA ARG A 215 -4.57 -8.53 -16.40
C ARG A 215 -3.89 -8.50 -15.02
N LEU A 216 -3.51 -7.32 -14.55
CA LEU A 216 -2.87 -7.13 -13.27
C LEU A 216 -3.81 -7.45 -12.09
N TYR A 217 -5.08 -7.05 -12.20
CA TYR A 217 -6.12 -7.44 -11.24
C TYR A 217 -6.29 -8.96 -11.17
N ARG A 218 -6.38 -9.65 -12.32
CA ARG A 218 -6.42 -11.12 -12.36
C ARG A 218 -5.19 -11.75 -11.72
N ALA A 219 -4.00 -11.19 -11.93
CA ALA A 219 -2.77 -11.66 -11.30
C ALA A 219 -2.77 -11.47 -9.78
N LEU A 220 -3.41 -10.42 -9.25
CA LEU A 220 -3.59 -10.24 -7.81
C LEU A 220 -4.60 -11.24 -7.22
N GLU A 221 -5.69 -11.53 -7.94
CA GLU A 221 -6.69 -12.53 -7.54
C GLU A 221 -6.08 -13.94 -7.36
N THR A 222 -5.06 -14.33 -8.13
CA THR A 222 -4.39 -15.63 -7.94
C THR A 222 -3.54 -15.70 -6.66
N MET A 223 -3.20 -14.56 -6.07
CA MET A 223 -2.42 -14.44 -4.83
C MET A 223 -3.30 -14.36 -3.58
N LYS A 224 -4.61 -14.24 -3.77
CA LYS A 224 -5.62 -14.07 -2.72
C LYS A 224 -5.66 -15.26 -1.76
N GLY A 225 -5.94 -14.98 -0.49
CA GLY A 225 -6.07 -16.02 0.55
C GLY A 225 -4.75 -16.69 0.94
N ARG A 226 -3.60 -16.16 0.52
CA ARG A 226 -2.28 -16.77 0.76
C ARG A 226 -1.33 -15.77 1.39
N ALA A 227 -0.70 -16.18 2.49
CA ALA A 227 0.50 -15.50 2.97
C ALA A 227 1.69 -15.91 2.09
N ILE A 228 2.43 -14.93 1.60
CA ILE A 228 3.54 -15.13 0.69
C ILE A 228 4.82 -14.95 1.48
N PRO A 229 5.68 -15.98 1.55
CA PRO A 229 6.95 -15.85 2.25
C PRO A 229 7.88 -14.90 1.48
N ALA A 230 8.77 -14.25 2.21
CA ALA A 230 9.82 -13.45 1.58
C ALA A 230 10.76 -14.32 0.75
N SER A 231 11.31 -13.75 -0.32
CA SER A 231 12.28 -14.45 -1.15
C SER A 231 13.54 -14.79 -0.35
N ARG A 232 14.13 -15.97 -0.63
CA ARG A 232 15.42 -16.36 -0.04
C ARG A 232 16.52 -15.33 -0.29
N GLN A 233 16.49 -14.66 -1.44
CA GLN A 233 17.44 -13.60 -1.77
C GLN A 233 17.28 -12.37 -0.86
N ALA A 234 16.06 -11.91 -0.61
CA ALA A 234 15.81 -10.79 0.30
C ALA A 234 16.27 -11.13 1.73
N ILE A 235 15.95 -12.34 2.22
CA ILE A 235 16.38 -12.83 3.53
C ILE A 235 17.91 -12.86 3.63
N ARG A 236 18.62 -13.44 2.66
CA ARG A 236 20.09 -13.45 2.67
C ARG A 236 20.69 -12.05 2.64
N SER A 237 20.13 -11.17 1.81
CA SER A 237 20.58 -9.77 1.68
C SER A 237 20.32 -8.96 2.95
N TRP A 238 19.33 -9.39 3.74
CA TRP A 238 19.00 -8.82 5.03
C TRP A 238 19.91 -9.32 6.14
N SER A 239 20.06 -10.64 6.29
CA SER A 239 20.91 -11.25 7.32
C SER A 239 22.39 -10.84 7.24
N GLY A 240 22.86 -10.47 6.05
CA GLY A 240 24.22 -9.95 5.86
C GLY A 240 24.42 -8.48 6.27
N ARG A 241 23.36 -7.77 6.68
CA ARG A 241 23.46 -6.41 7.20
C ARG A 241 23.69 -6.49 8.70
N THR A 242 24.90 -6.13 9.15
CA THR A 242 25.12 -5.70 10.54
C THR A 242 24.10 -4.61 10.87
N ALA A 243 23.51 -4.65 12.07
CA ALA A 243 22.49 -3.72 12.53
C ALA A 243 22.80 -2.27 12.08
N PRO A 244 21.77 -1.47 11.73
CA PRO A 244 22.00 -0.11 11.27
C PRO A 244 22.88 0.65 12.27
N PRO A 245 23.88 1.43 11.81
CA PRO A 245 24.60 2.31 12.72
C PRO A 245 23.58 3.18 13.44
N ALA A 246 23.70 3.29 14.77
CA ALA A 246 22.88 4.20 15.55
C ALA A 246 22.90 5.59 14.87
N VAL A 247 21.72 6.06 14.47
CA VAL A 247 21.53 7.33 13.75
C VAL A 247 21.80 8.51 14.68
#